data_AF-A0A2E5ZBQ7-F1
#
_entry.id   AF-A0A2E5ZBQ7-F1
#
_cell.length_a   1.000
_cell.length_b   1.000
_cell.length_c   1.000
_cell.angle_alpha   90.00
_cell.angle_beta   90.00
_cell.angle_gamma   90.00
#
_symmetry.space_group_name_H-M   'P 1'
#
loop_
_entity.id
_entity.type
_entity.pdbx_description
1 polymer ?
#
loop_
_entity_poly.entity_id
_entity_poly.type
_entity_poly.pdbx_seq_one_letter_code
_entity_poly.pdbx_strand_id
1 'polypeptide(L)'
;MSVMTPIFENLWDHYIFWSVIVGAIAFGWLFHHSFWFTSKDGETLPNKDDLKVGVFPRHNDDMRLEVAWTILPFILIVWLTYYSWGPLDAMWTSADGGNHGYECGEGEFSNNVMASSGIVTSDCYHVIEITGQQWFWSFDCLELDTTLCDTGTESMEVYGTVPVLSLKKGETYLAIMETIDVTHAPWFQHLGNKEDAVPGQTTTLWLTIVDSMTDESMILCAEYCGDAHSIMAAKLEAHA
;
A
#
# COMPACT_ATOMS: atom_id res chain seq x y z
N MET A 1 1.76 -4.22 17.30
CA MET A 1 2.04 -4.73 15.95
C MET A 1 1.21 -3.90 15.01
N SER A 2 1.82 -2.88 14.42
CA SER A 2 1.20 -2.19 13.29
C SER A 2 1.20 -3.20 12.13
N VAL A 3 0.11 -3.23 11.35
CA VAL A 3 0.01 -4.00 10.09
C VAL A 3 0.76 -3.26 8.96
N MET A 4 1.43 -2.15 9.30
CA MET A 4 2.07 -1.25 8.36
C MET A 4 3.57 -1.53 8.33
N THR A 5 4.10 -1.58 7.12
CA THR A 5 5.52 -1.74 6.87
C THR A 5 6.30 -0.50 7.30
N PRO A 6 7.58 -0.61 7.68
CA PRO A 6 8.39 0.52 8.14
C PRO A 6 8.31 1.76 7.23
N ILE A 7 8.28 1.58 5.92
CA ILE A 7 8.21 2.67 4.93
C ILE A 7 6.91 3.48 4.98
N PHE A 8 5.79 2.87 5.41
CA PHE A 8 4.47 3.50 5.44
C PHE A 8 4.00 3.87 6.85
N GLU A 9 4.70 3.48 7.93
CA GLU A 9 4.30 3.83 9.29
C GLU A 9 4.26 5.34 9.51
N ASN A 10 5.33 6.06 9.13
CA ASN A 10 5.39 7.51 9.22
C ASN A 10 4.33 8.22 8.35
N LEU A 11 3.97 7.61 7.21
CA LEU A 11 2.93 8.11 6.31
C LEU A 11 1.55 7.96 6.94
N TRP A 12 1.28 6.76 7.46
CA TRP A 12 0.05 6.42 8.14
C TRP A 12 -0.23 7.36 9.32
N ASP A 13 0.74 7.52 10.23
CA ASP A 13 0.56 8.35 11.42
C ASP A 13 0.25 9.81 11.08
N HIS A 14 0.92 10.35 10.05
CA HIS A 14 0.67 11.71 9.58
C HIS A 14 -0.73 11.87 8.97
N TYR A 15 -1.17 10.91 8.14
CA TYR A 15 -2.50 10.93 7.55
C TYR A 15 -3.61 10.74 8.59
N ILE A 16 -3.42 9.84 9.54
CA ILE A 16 -4.36 9.60 10.64
C ILE A 16 -4.46 10.84 11.53
N PHE A 17 -3.35 11.50 11.86
CA PHE A 17 -3.36 12.74 12.63
C PHE A 17 -4.25 13.82 11.98
N TRP A 18 -4.05 14.09 10.69
CA TRP A 18 -4.88 15.08 9.98
C TRP A 18 -6.32 14.62 9.82
N SER A 19 -6.56 13.34 9.59
CA SER A 19 -7.91 12.76 9.49
C SER A 19 -8.69 12.91 10.80
N VAL A 20 -8.03 12.71 11.95
CA VAL A 20 -8.63 12.91 13.27
C VAL A 20 -8.98 14.39 13.50
N ILE A 21 -8.10 15.33 13.12
CA ILE A 21 -8.36 16.76 13.25
C ILE A 21 -9.56 17.17 12.38
N VAL A 22 -9.54 16.82 11.09
CA VAL A 22 -10.62 17.15 10.16
C VAL A 22 -11.93 16.49 10.59
N GLY A 23 -11.88 15.22 10.97
CA GLY A 23 -13.02 14.47 11.49
C GLY A 23 -13.61 15.14 12.74
N ALA A 24 -12.79 15.52 13.72
CA ALA A 24 -13.25 16.18 14.92
C ALA A 24 -13.95 17.52 14.63
N ILE A 25 -13.42 18.31 13.68
CA ILE A 25 -14.05 19.57 13.25
C ILE A 25 -15.39 19.29 12.54
N ALA A 26 -15.40 18.39 11.56
CA ALA A 26 -16.59 18.10 10.76
C ALA A 26 -17.71 17.49 11.60
N PHE A 27 -17.41 16.42 12.35
CA PHE A 27 -18.39 15.77 13.21
C PHE A 27 -18.76 16.66 14.39
N GLY A 28 -17.83 17.39 14.98
CA GLY A 28 -18.12 18.35 16.05
C GLY A 28 -19.10 19.43 15.60
N TRP A 29 -18.90 19.99 14.40
CA TRP A 29 -19.81 20.98 13.81
C TRP A 29 -21.17 20.40 13.48
N LEU A 30 -21.21 19.17 12.93
CA LEU A 30 -22.43 18.45 12.61
C LEU A 30 -23.25 18.16 13.87
N PHE A 31 -22.62 17.63 14.93
CA PHE A 31 -23.28 17.37 16.21
C PHE A 31 -23.78 18.67 16.84
N HIS A 32 -22.96 19.72 16.84
CA HIS A 32 -23.40 21.03 17.30
C HIS A 32 -24.67 21.50 16.57
N HIS A 33 -24.73 21.38 15.25
CA HIS A 33 -25.93 21.83 14.53
C HIS A 33 -27.14 20.94 14.76
N SER A 34 -26.91 19.63 14.84
CA SER A 34 -27.97 18.62 15.02
C SER A 34 -28.64 18.67 16.39
N PHE A 35 -27.93 19.10 17.44
CA PHE A 35 -28.50 19.19 18.79
C PHE A 35 -29.00 20.58 19.16
N TRP A 36 -28.39 21.66 18.66
CA TRP A 36 -28.75 23.03 19.04
C TRP A 36 -29.77 23.69 18.11
N PHE A 37 -29.85 23.29 16.84
CA PHE A 37 -30.80 23.85 15.88
C PHE A 37 -31.91 22.85 15.52
N THR A 38 -32.56 22.31 16.55
CA THR A 38 -33.69 21.38 16.42
C THR A 38 -35.03 22.14 16.47
N SER A 39 -35.99 21.73 15.64
CA SER A 39 -37.36 22.23 15.73
C SER A 39 -38.08 21.59 16.92
N LYS A 40 -38.82 22.38 17.69
CA LYS A 40 -39.70 21.87 18.74
C LYS A 40 -41.14 21.76 18.23
N ASP A 41 -41.82 20.69 18.61
CA ASP A 41 -43.21 20.46 18.23
C ASP A 41 -44.11 21.60 18.71
N GLY A 42 -44.88 22.18 17.78
CA GLY A 42 -45.82 23.26 18.06
C GLY A 42 -45.24 24.68 18.05
N GLU A 43 -43.91 24.85 17.90
CA GLU A 43 -43.30 26.17 17.72
C GLU A 43 -43.33 26.59 16.24
N THR A 44 -44.02 27.69 15.94
CA THR A 44 -43.96 28.34 14.63
C THR A 44 -42.84 29.36 14.65
N LEU A 45 -41.66 28.97 14.17
CA LEU A 45 -40.53 29.88 14.05
C LEU A 45 -40.80 30.91 12.94
N PRO A 46 -40.47 32.19 13.15
CA PRO A 46 -40.60 33.20 12.10
C PRO A 46 -39.72 32.79 10.91
N ASN A 47 -40.33 32.71 9.71
CA ASN A 47 -39.63 32.42 8.46
C ASN A 47 -38.80 33.63 8.03
N LYS A 48 -37.69 33.86 8.74
CA LYS A 48 -36.80 35.01 8.52
C LYS A 48 -36.20 35.03 7.11
N ASP A 49 -36.09 33.86 6.49
CA ASP A 49 -35.40 33.66 5.21
C ASP A 49 -36.37 33.37 4.05
N ASP A 50 -37.69 33.58 4.25
CA ASP A 50 -38.73 33.37 3.23
C ASP A 50 -38.62 32.03 2.47
N LEU A 51 -38.25 30.96 3.18
CA LEU A 51 -38.06 29.63 2.61
C LEU A 51 -39.35 29.15 1.92
N LYS A 52 -39.27 28.86 0.61
CA LYS A 52 -40.37 28.33 -0.20
C LYS A 52 -40.02 26.93 -0.71
N VAL A 53 -40.95 25.99 -0.54
CA VAL A 53 -40.80 24.61 -1.02
C VAL A 53 -40.58 24.62 -2.54
N GLY A 54 -39.49 24.04 -3.02
CA GLY A 54 -39.14 23.98 -4.44
C GLY A 54 -38.37 25.18 -5.00
N VAL A 55 -37.93 26.13 -4.17
CA VAL A 55 -37.10 27.27 -4.58
C VAL A 55 -35.80 27.27 -3.78
N PHE A 56 -34.64 27.27 -4.45
CA PHE A 56 -33.36 27.51 -3.80
C PHE A 56 -33.30 28.98 -3.32
N PRO A 57 -33.13 29.25 -2.01
CA PRO A 57 -33.02 30.61 -1.49
C PRO A 57 -31.80 31.30 -2.09
N ARG A 58 -31.97 32.53 -2.59
CA ARG A 58 -30.94 33.25 -3.39
C ARG A 58 -29.95 34.06 -2.54
N HIS A 59 -30.09 34.05 -1.22
CA HIS A 59 -29.44 34.99 -0.28
C HIS A 59 -28.55 34.30 0.76
N ASN A 60 -28.30 32.99 0.61
CA ASN A 60 -27.60 32.18 1.59
C ASN A 60 -26.16 31.87 1.14
N ASP A 61 -25.49 32.82 0.49
CA ASP A 61 -24.07 32.74 0.18
C ASP A 61 -23.24 33.51 1.23
N ASP A 62 -22.17 32.88 1.69
CA ASP A 62 -21.09 33.59 2.39
C ASP A 62 -19.82 33.30 1.61
N MET A 63 -19.51 34.16 0.65
CA MET A 63 -18.32 34.04 -0.19
C MET A 63 -17.04 33.89 0.65
N ARG A 64 -16.97 34.49 1.85
CA ARG A 64 -15.78 34.34 2.70
C ARG A 64 -15.68 32.93 3.25
N LEU A 65 -16.80 32.36 3.71
CA LEU A 65 -16.86 31.00 4.22
C LEU A 65 -16.61 29.97 3.10
N GLU A 66 -17.20 30.21 1.92
CA GLU A 66 -17.03 29.37 0.73
C GLU A 66 -15.58 29.32 0.26
N VAL A 67 -14.92 30.47 0.20
CA VAL A 67 -13.49 30.54 -0.12
C VAL A 67 -12.66 29.85 0.97
N ALA A 68 -12.98 30.05 2.25
CA ALA A 68 -12.24 29.43 3.34
C ALA A 68 -12.31 27.89 3.31
N TRP A 69 -13.51 27.31 3.16
CA TRP A 69 -13.67 25.84 3.11
C TRP A 69 -13.16 25.21 1.81
N THR A 70 -12.80 26.03 0.80
CA THR A 70 -12.20 25.55 -0.44
C THR A 70 -10.67 25.60 -0.36
N ILE A 71 -10.13 26.73 0.09
CA ILE A 71 -8.69 26.97 0.16
C ILE A 71 -8.03 26.15 1.28
N LEU A 72 -8.65 26.03 2.45
CA LEU A 72 -8.04 25.29 3.58
C LEU A 72 -7.85 23.79 3.27
N PRO A 73 -8.86 23.04 2.78
CA PRO A 73 -8.65 21.65 2.37
C PRO A 73 -7.69 21.51 1.20
N PHE A 74 -7.69 22.46 0.26
CA PHE A 74 -6.73 22.45 -0.86
C PHE A 74 -5.29 22.52 -0.37
N ILE A 75 -4.97 23.44 0.55
CA ILE A 75 -3.63 23.56 1.14
C ILE A 75 -3.26 22.27 1.89
N LEU A 76 -4.19 21.69 2.64
CA LEU A 76 -3.97 20.42 3.34
C LEU A 76 -3.64 19.28 2.36
N ILE A 77 -4.39 19.15 1.26
CA ILE A 77 -4.14 18.13 0.24
C ILE A 77 -2.77 18.33 -0.42
N VAL A 78 -2.40 19.57 -0.76
CA VAL A 78 -1.07 19.88 -1.31
C VAL A 78 0.04 19.43 -0.35
N TRP A 79 -0.13 19.70 0.94
CA TRP A 79 0.82 19.29 1.97
C TRP A 79 0.91 17.76 2.12
N LEU A 80 -0.23 17.06 2.19
CA LEU A 80 -0.27 15.60 2.29
C LEU A 80 0.33 14.93 1.05
N THR A 81 0.10 15.51 -0.13
CA THR A 81 0.69 15.04 -1.40
C THR A 81 2.21 15.17 -1.37
N TYR A 82 2.73 16.32 -0.93
CA TYR A 82 4.18 16.52 -0.77
C TYR A 82 4.78 15.50 0.21
N TYR A 83 4.11 15.25 1.33
CA TYR A 83 4.58 14.31 2.35
C TYR A 83 4.61 12.85 1.83
N SER A 84 3.68 12.46 0.95
CA SER A 84 3.65 11.12 0.35
C SER A 84 4.74 10.85 -0.68
N TRP A 85 5.44 11.88 -1.18
CA TRP A 85 6.37 11.72 -2.31
C TRP A 85 7.54 10.78 -1.98
N GLY A 86 8.12 10.88 -0.78
CA GLY A 86 9.30 10.08 -0.39
C GLY A 86 9.04 8.57 -0.43
N PRO A 87 8.04 8.05 0.30
CA PRO A 87 7.66 6.65 0.23
C PRO A 87 7.26 6.18 -1.17
N LEU A 88 6.59 7.04 -1.95
CA LEU A 88 6.19 6.74 -3.33
C LEU A 88 7.41 6.50 -4.23
N ASP A 89 8.38 7.41 -4.20
CA ASP A 89 9.61 7.35 -4.99
C ASP A 89 10.46 6.13 -4.62
N ALA A 90 10.49 5.79 -3.32
CA ALA A 90 11.20 4.60 -2.85
C ALA A 90 10.54 3.28 -3.29
N MET A 91 9.21 3.21 -3.35
CA MET A 91 8.50 1.99 -3.74
C MET A 91 8.59 1.69 -5.25
N TRP A 92 8.61 2.74 -6.09
CA TRP A 92 8.75 2.63 -7.54
C TRP A 92 10.05 3.24 -8.04
N THR A 93 11.14 3.01 -7.30
CA THR A 93 12.45 3.50 -7.69
C THR A 93 12.93 2.83 -8.98
N SER A 94 13.76 3.53 -9.75
CA SER A 94 14.31 3.01 -11.01
C SER A 94 15.28 1.85 -10.76
N ALA A 95 15.22 0.82 -11.60
CA ALA A 95 16.24 -0.24 -11.65
C ALA A 95 17.60 0.27 -12.18
N ASP A 96 17.60 1.42 -12.88
CA ASP A 96 18.82 2.06 -13.38
C ASP A 96 19.40 3.04 -12.36
N GLY A 97 19.99 2.53 -11.27
CA GLY A 97 20.70 3.35 -10.30
C GLY A 97 19.81 4.14 -9.34
N GLY A 98 18.58 3.68 -9.11
CA GLY A 98 17.69 4.22 -8.07
C GLY A 98 18.16 3.87 -6.65
N ASN A 99 17.22 3.68 -5.73
CA ASN A 99 17.56 3.42 -4.32
C ASN A 99 18.29 2.08 -4.10
N HIS A 100 18.23 1.16 -5.07
CA HIS A 100 18.81 -0.18 -4.99
C HIS A 100 20.02 -0.38 -5.92
N GLY A 101 20.55 0.70 -6.52
CA GLY A 101 21.72 0.60 -7.38
C GLY A 101 21.42 -0.10 -8.71
N TYR A 102 22.30 -1.03 -9.10
CA TYR A 102 22.19 -1.84 -10.32
C TYR A 102 22.12 -3.32 -9.96
N GLU A 103 21.91 -4.19 -10.95
CA GLU A 103 21.94 -5.64 -10.75
C GLU A 103 23.31 -6.09 -10.18
N CYS A 104 23.27 -6.94 -9.15
CA CYS A 104 24.46 -7.47 -8.49
C CYS A 104 25.27 -8.36 -9.43
N GLY A 105 26.59 -8.22 -9.39
CA GLY A 105 27.51 -9.18 -10.01
C GLY A 105 27.57 -10.50 -9.24
N GLU A 106 28.23 -11.49 -9.84
CA GLU A 106 28.42 -12.81 -9.22
C GLU A 106 29.18 -12.68 -7.87
N GLY A 107 28.55 -13.14 -6.79
CA GLY A 107 29.11 -13.09 -5.43
C GLY A 107 29.00 -11.73 -4.73
N GLU A 108 28.31 -10.75 -5.31
CA GLU A 108 27.97 -9.49 -4.66
C GLU A 108 26.70 -9.60 -3.81
N PHE A 109 26.57 -8.69 -2.85
CA PHE A 109 25.49 -8.64 -1.88
C PHE A 109 24.94 -7.21 -1.81
N SER A 110 23.64 -7.07 -1.58
CA SER A 110 22.89 -5.80 -1.65
C SER A 110 23.21 -4.87 -0.48
N ASN A 111 23.66 -5.40 0.66
CA ASN A 111 23.98 -4.66 1.88
C ASN A 111 22.89 -3.66 2.29
N ASN A 112 21.65 -4.13 2.43
CA ASN A 112 20.50 -3.26 2.74
C ASN A 112 20.72 -2.38 3.97
N VAL A 113 20.46 -1.08 3.83
CA VAL A 113 20.46 -0.11 4.92
C VAL A 113 19.08 0.54 5.02
N MET A 114 18.45 0.48 6.19
CA MET A 114 17.17 1.11 6.45
C MET A 114 17.36 2.47 7.16
N ALA A 115 16.82 3.53 6.57
CA ALA A 115 16.77 4.85 7.19
C ALA A 115 15.69 4.93 8.29
N SER A 116 15.74 5.95 9.15
CA SER A 116 14.68 6.18 10.17
C SER A 116 13.30 6.46 9.58
N SER A 117 13.23 6.83 8.30
CA SER A 117 11.98 6.96 7.54
C SER A 117 11.36 5.61 7.15
N GLY A 118 12.08 4.49 7.32
CA GLY A 118 11.69 3.17 6.85
C GLY A 118 12.06 2.88 5.39
N ILE A 119 12.65 3.84 4.68
CA ILE A 119 13.15 3.65 3.31
C ILE A 119 14.42 2.80 3.36
N VAL A 120 14.47 1.78 2.50
CA VAL A 120 15.65 0.91 2.34
C VAL A 120 16.45 1.37 1.13
N THR A 121 17.76 1.44 1.29
CA THR A 121 18.72 1.64 0.20
C THR A 121 19.68 0.47 0.13
N SER A 122 20.13 0.13 -1.08
CA SER A 122 20.96 -1.05 -1.35
C SER A 122 22.06 -0.69 -2.36
N ASP A 123 23.19 -1.37 -2.27
CA ASP A 123 24.32 -1.19 -3.18
C ASP A 123 24.00 -1.78 -4.58
N CYS A 124 23.32 -2.92 -4.60
CA CYS A 124 22.86 -3.63 -5.79
C CYS A 124 21.58 -4.43 -5.49
N TYR A 125 20.99 -5.08 -6.50
CA TYR A 125 19.85 -5.99 -6.35
C TYR A 125 19.98 -7.28 -7.17
N HIS A 126 19.29 -8.33 -6.76
CA HIS A 126 19.16 -9.60 -7.50
C HIS A 126 17.86 -9.66 -8.29
N VAL A 127 17.78 -10.47 -9.34
CA VAL A 127 16.56 -10.63 -10.15
C VAL A 127 15.93 -11.99 -9.90
N ILE A 128 14.62 -12.02 -9.72
CA ILE A 128 13.80 -13.24 -9.64
C ILE A 128 12.57 -13.09 -10.53
N GLU A 129 11.93 -14.19 -10.88
CA GLU A 129 10.68 -14.18 -11.63
C GLU A 129 9.50 -14.72 -10.82
N ILE A 130 8.33 -14.11 -11.00
CA ILE A 130 7.06 -14.54 -10.42
C ILE A 130 6.03 -14.68 -11.54
N THR A 131 5.48 -15.88 -11.70
CA THR A 131 4.39 -16.13 -12.65
C THR A 131 3.09 -16.42 -11.90
N GLY A 132 2.06 -15.61 -12.16
CA GLY A 132 0.70 -15.85 -11.69
C GLY A 132 -0.11 -16.74 -12.63
N GLN A 133 -0.81 -17.73 -12.08
CA GLN A 133 -1.73 -18.60 -12.80
C GLN A 133 -2.90 -19.02 -11.91
N GLN A 134 -4.05 -19.38 -12.46
CA GLN A 134 -5.20 -19.89 -11.70
C GLN A 134 -4.89 -21.29 -11.13
N TRP A 135 -4.77 -21.51 -9.82
CA TRP A 135 -4.68 -20.55 -8.70
C TRP A 135 -3.42 -20.88 -7.88
N PHE A 136 -2.27 -20.58 -8.46
CA PHE A 136 -0.95 -20.96 -7.97
C PHE A 136 0.09 -19.90 -8.37
N TRP A 137 1.16 -19.80 -7.59
CA TRP A 137 2.32 -18.95 -7.89
C TRP A 137 3.51 -19.81 -8.29
N SER A 138 4.14 -19.49 -9.41
CA SER A 138 5.43 -20.06 -9.77
C SER A 138 6.53 -19.03 -9.51
N PHE A 139 7.57 -19.45 -8.80
CA PHE A 139 8.74 -18.63 -8.53
C PHE A 139 9.94 -19.22 -9.25
N ASP A 140 10.78 -18.36 -9.83
CA ASP A 140 12.05 -18.76 -10.45
C ASP A 140 13.18 -17.90 -9.88
N CYS A 141 14.18 -18.56 -9.31
CA CYS A 141 15.40 -17.93 -8.80
C CYS A 141 16.48 -17.74 -9.88
N LEU A 142 16.19 -18.11 -11.14
CA LEU A 142 17.09 -18.02 -12.28
C LEU A 142 18.44 -18.72 -11.99
N GLU A 143 19.56 -18.01 -12.19
CA GLU A 143 20.91 -18.50 -11.96
C GLU A 143 21.47 -18.11 -10.57
N LEU A 144 20.61 -17.64 -9.65
CA LEU A 144 21.04 -17.27 -8.30
C LEU A 144 21.51 -18.49 -7.50
N ASP A 145 22.48 -18.27 -6.62
CA ASP A 145 22.93 -19.28 -5.68
C ASP A 145 21.82 -19.61 -4.67
N THR A 146 21.71 -20.89 -4.29
CA THR A 146 20.72 -21.39 -3.32
C THR A 146 20.78 -20.72 -1.95
N THR A 147 21.89 -20.07 -1.61
CA THR A 147 22.00 -19.26 -0.37
C THR A 147 21.32 -17.91 -0.48
N LEU A 148 21.08 -17.39 -1.69
CA LEU A 148 20.35 -16.14 -1.94
C LEU A 148 18.85 -16.42 -2.11
N CYS A 149 18.52 -17.31 -3.03
CA CYS A 149 17.14 -17.61 -3.42
C CYS A 149 16.95 -19.12 -3.57
N ASP A 150 15.87 -19.66 -2.98
CA ASP A 150 15.45 -21.04 -3.20
C ASP A 150 13.92 -21.12 -3.31
N THR A 151 13.42 -22.16 -3.97
CA THR A 151 11.99 -22.40 -4.14
C THR A 151 11.60 -23.79 -3.67
N GLY A 152 10.43 -23.90 -3.07
CA GLY A 152 9.95 -25.16 -2.52
C GLY A 152 8.44 -25.23 -2.46
N THR A 153 7.95 -26.24 -1.74
CA THR A 153 6.52 -26.40 -1.45
C THR A 153 6.34 -26.86 -0.01
N GLU A 154 5.32 -26.34 0.65
CA GLU A 154 4.97 -26.72 2.01
C GLU A 154 3.46 -26.98 2.13
N SER A 155 3.07 -27.85 3.06
CA SER A 155 1.65 -28.07 3.37
C SER A 155 1.22 -27.16 4.51
N MET A 156 0.31 -26.24 4.24
CA MET A 156 -0.27 -25.33 5.22
C MET A 156 -1.72 -25.70 5.53
N GLU A 157 -2.10 -25.57 6.81
CA GLU A 157 -3.49 -25.69 7.21
C GLU A 157 -4.33 -24.63 6.46
N VAL A 158 -5.54 -24.99 6.04
CA VAL A 158 -6.45 -24.18 5.19
C VAL A 158 -6.07 -24.09 3.71
N TYR A 159 -4.79 -23.91 3.37
CA TYR A 159 -4.36 -23.66 1.97
C TYR A 159 -3.88 -24.90 1.21
N GLY A 160 -3.61 -26.01 1.90
CA GLY A 160 -3.09 -27.22 1.26
C GLY A 160 -1.60 -27.06 0.92
N THR A 161 -1.17 -27.62 -0.20
CA THR A 161 0.23 -27.48 -0.66
C THR A 161 0.42 -26.15 -1.36
N VAL A 162 1.23 -25.28 -0.76
CA VAL A 162 1.56 -23.94 -1.27
C VAL A 162 3.02 -23.88 -1.71
N PRO A 163 3.37 -23.03 -2.68
CA PRO A 163 4.76 -22.78 -3.02
C PRO A 163 5.43 -21.94 -1.92
N VAL A 164 6.74 -22.13 -1.76
CA VAL A 164 7.60 -21.38 -0.83
C VAL A 164 8.66 -20.66 -1.66
N LEU A 165 8.82 -19.36 -1.39
CA LEU A 165 9.90 -18.54 -1.90
C LEU A 165 10.83 -18.21 -0.73
N SER A 166 12.05 -18.72 -0.74
CA SER A 166 13.07 -18.45 0.28
C SER A 166 14.01 -17.36 -0.23
N LEU A 167 14.11 -16.24 0.49
CA LEU A 167 14.96 -15.11 0.14
C LEU A 167 15.86 -14.73 1.32
N LYS A 168 17.13 -14.47 1.03
CA LYS A 168 18.11 -14.11 2.05
C LYS A 168 17.85 -12.70 2.62
N LYS A 169 17.96 -12.57 3.94
CA LYS A 169 17.95 -11.29 4.66
C LYS A 169 19.20 -10.47 4.37
N GLY A 170 19.03 -9.14 4.37
CA GLY A 170 20.07 -8.18 3.98
C GLY A 170 20.14 -7.93 2.47
N GLU A 171 19.36 -8.66 1.67
CA GLU A 171 19.35 -8.60 0.21
C GLU A 171 18.09 -7.93 -0.35
N THR A 172 18.20 -7.36 -1.55
CA THR A 172 17.08 -6.79 -2.30
C THR A 172 16.90 -7.53 -3.61
N TYR A 173 15.65 -7.83 -3.94
CA TYR A 173 15.27 -8.55 -5.15
C TYR A 173 14.32 -7.70 -6.00
N LEU A 174 14.56 -7.64 -7.30
CA LEU A 174 13.61 -7.17 -8.30
C LEU A 174 12.84 -8.37 -8.83
N ALA A 175 11.58 -8.50 -8.43
CA ALA A 175 10.69 -9.50 -8.97
C ALA A 175 10.14 -9.04 -10.32
N ILE A 176 10.53 -9.72 -11.40
CA ILE A 176 9.93 -9.60 -12.72
C ILE A 176 8.68 -10.48 -12.74
N MET A 177 7.53 -9.90 -13.03
CA MET A 177 6.25 -10.60 -12.89
C MET A 177 5.49 -10.68 -14.19
N GLU A 178 4.93 -11.85 -14.45
CA GLU A 178 4.06 -12.12 -15.58
C GLU A 178 2.86 -12.99 -15.15
N THR A 179 1.90 -13.14 -16.03
CA THR A 179 0.82 -14.10 -15.85
C THR A 179 0.44 -14.74 -17.18
N ILE A 180 0.06 -16.03 -17.11
CA ILE A 180 -0.29 -16.85 -18.27
C ILE A 180 -1.79 -16.90 -18.55
N ASP A 181 -2.64 -16.33 -17.67
CA ASP A 181 -4.10 -16.39 -17.81
C ASP A 181 -4.82 -15.06 -17.55
N VAL A 182 -5.12 -14.75 -16.29
CA VAL A 182 -5.89 -13.58 -15.85
C VAL A 182 -5.03 -12.67 -14.98
N THR A 183 -5.48 -11.47 -14.68
CA THR A 183 -4.75 -10.61 -13.75
C THR A 183 -4.69 -11.25 -12.36
N HIS A 184 -3.51 -11.27 -11.77
CA HIS A 184 -3.27 -11.60 -10.36
C HIS A 184 -2.49 -10.46 -9.71
N ALA A 185 -2.33 -10.47 -8.39
CA ALA A 185 -1.45 -9.52 -7.71
C ALA A 185 -0.83 -10.19 -6.47
N PRO A 186 0.47 -10.55 -6.49
CA PRO A 186 1.11 -11.13 -5.31
C PRO A 186 1.24 -10.03 -4.23
N TRP A 187 0.59 -10.25 -3.09
CA TRP A 187 0.69 -9.38 -1.92
C TRP A 187 1.54 -10.05 -0.86
N PHE A 188 2.77 -9.55 -0.69
CA PHE A 188 3.68 -10.01 0.36
C PHE A 188 3.32 -9.30 1.66
N GLN A 189 2.65 -10.00 2.57
CA GLN A 189 1.96 -9.34 3.68
C GLN A 189 2.89 -8.56 4.63
N HIS A 190 4.06 -9.13 4.95
CA HIS A 190 5.00 -8.47 5.86
C HIS A 190 5.76 -7.31 5.20
N LEU A 191 5.98 -7.38 3.88
CA LEU A 191 6.57 -6.31 3.08
C LEU A 191 5.55 -5.25 2.65
N GLY A 192 4.25 -5.54 2.80
CA GLY A 192 3.11 -4.65 2.50
C GLY A 192 3.09 -4.07 1.09
N ASN A 193 3.87 -4.65 0.19
CA ASN A 193 3.98 -4.31 -1.21
C ASN A 193 3.12 -5.28 -2.04
N LYS A 194 2.55 -4.74 -3.10
CA LYS A 194 1.72 -5.47 -4.06
C LYS A 194 1.80 -4.74 -5.39
N GLU A 195 1.77 -5.50 -6.47
CA GLU A 195 1.72 -4.98 -7.83
C GLU A 195 0.98 -6.00 -8.68
N ASP A 196 0.28 -5.56 -9.71
CA ASP A 196 -0.54 -6.45 -10.53
C ASP A 196 0.35 -7.17 -11.56
N ALA A 197 0.18 -8.49 -11.70
CA ALA A 197 0.67 -9.27 -12.82
C ALA A 197 -0.43 -9.29 -13.89
N VAL A 198 -0.22 -8.56 -15.00
CA VAL A 198 -1.25 -8.30 -16.01
C VAL A 198 -0.98 -9.13 -17.28
N PRO A 199 -1.97 -9.83 -17.85
CA PRO A 199 -1.75 -10.67 -19.03
C PRO A 199 -1.13 -9.89 -20.20
N GLY A 200 -0.02 -10.40 -20.73
CA GLY A 200 0.71 -9.81 -21.85
C GLY A 200 1.55 -8.57 -21.50
N GLN A 201 1.75 -8.29 -20.21
CA GLN A 201 2.66 -7.25 -19.72
C GLN A 201 3.60 -7.83 -18.68
N THR A 202 4.85 -7.40 -18.75
CA THR A 202 5.83 -7.65 -17.70
C THR A 202 5.77 -6.49 -16.71
N THR A 203 5.44 -6.77 -15.45
CA THR A 203 5.46 -5.80 -14.35
C THR A 203 6.60 -6.13 -13.38
N THR A 204 6.93 -5.20 -12.48
CA THR A 204 8.07 -5.39 -11.57
C THR A 204 7.72 -4.98 -10.14
N LEU A 205 8.22 -5.72 -9.16
CA LEU A 205 8.02 -5.44 -7.74
C LEU A 205 9.35 -5.53 -6.97
N TRP A 206 9.68 -4.48 -6.21
CA TRP A 206 10.83 -4.49 -5.32
C TRP A 206 10.54 -5.26 -4.04
N LEU A 207 11.38 -6.24 -3.71
CA LEU A 207 11.33 -7.02 -2.47
C LEU A 207 12.60 -6.74 -1.65
N THR A 208 12.50 -5.84 -0.68
CA THR A 208 13.62 -5.48 0.19
C THR A 208 13.60 -6.33 1.46
N ILE A 209 14.44 -7.38 1.51
CA ILE A 209 14.46 -8.31 2.65
C ILE A 209 15.43 -7.76 3.71
N VAL A 210 14.90 -7.09 4.73
CA VAL A 210 15.72 -6.50 5.79
C VAL A 210 15.94 -7.45 6.95
N ASP A 211 17.06 -7.32 7.67
CA ASP A 211 17.44 -8.23 8.76
C ASP A 211 16.41 -8.31 9.88
N SER A 212 15.65 -7.23 10.11
CA SER A 212 14.63 -7.16 11.15
C SER A 212 13.31 -7.84 10.78
N MET A 213 13.16 -8.35 9.55
CA MET A 213 11.93 -9.04 9.12
C MET A 213 11.74 -10.36 9.87
N THR A 214 10.48 -10.75 10.01
CA THR A 214 10.12 -12.09 10.49
C THR A 214 10.54 -13.15 9.48
N ASP A 215 10.91 -14.33 9.97
CA ASP A 215 11.41 -15.44 9.15
C ASP A 215 10.36 -15.98 8.19
N GLU A 216 9.07 -15.88 8.53
CA GLU A 216 7.99 -16.38 7.68
C GLU A 216 6.93 -15.30 7.47
N SER A 217 6.39 -15.25 6.26
CA SER A 217 5.27 -14.41 5.87
C SER A 217 4.43 -15.08 4.79
N MET A 218 3.20 -14.61 4.61
CA MET A 218 2.33 -15.08 3.54
C MET A 218 2.41 -14.17 2.32
N ILE A 219 2.27 -14.79 1.16
CA ILE A 219 2.00 -14.14 -0.12
C ILE A 219 0.59 -14.55 -0.53
N LEU A 220 -0.31 -13.60 -0.65
CA LEU A 220 -1.70 -13.86 -1.06
C LEU A 220 -2.01 -13.20 -2.40
N CYS A 221 -2.92 -13.76 -3.17
CA CYS A 221 -3.46 -13.06 -4.33
C CYS A 221 -4.40 -11.93 -3.89
N ALA A 222 -4.12 -10.70 -4.35
CA ALA A 222 -4.87 -9.49 -4.02
C ALA A 222 -5.70 -8.92 -5.19
N GLU A 223 -5.74 -9.61 -6.33
CA GLU A 223 -6.62 -9.29 -7.46
C GLU A 223 -7.54 -10.46 -7.76
N TYR A 224 -8.83 -10.20 -7.97
CA TYR A 224 -9.82 -11.28 -8.07
C TYR A 224 -9.62 -12.09 -9.36
N CYS A 225 -9.17 -13.34 -9.19
CA CYS A 225 -8.79 -14.21 -10.30
C CYS A 225 -9.67 -15.46 -10.46
N GLY A 226 -10.88 -15.49 -9.88
CA GLY A 226 -11.87 -16.57 -10.07
C GLY A 226 -12.16 -17.44 -8.85
N ASP A 227 -12.68 -18.65 -9.08
CA ASP A 227 -13.29 -19.51 -8.06
C ASP A 227 -12.39 -19.86 -6.87
N ALA A 228 -11.10 -20.10 -7.10
CA ALA A 228 -10.15 -20.43 -6.04
C ALA A 228 -9.21 -19.27 -5.66
N HIS A 229 -9.59 -18.02 -6.00
CA HIS A 229 -8.83 -16.82 -5.65
C HIS A 229 -8.48 -16.75 -4.16
N SER A 230 -9.43 -17.07 -3.27
CA SER A 230 -9.23 -16.98 -1.81
C SER A 230 -8.25 -18.00 -1.24
N ILE A 231 -7.89 -19.04 -2.00
CA ILE A 231 -6.92 -20.07 -1.57
C ILE A 231 -5.60 -19.99 -2.35
N MET A 232 -5.45 -19.00 -3.24
CA MET A 232 -4.21 -18.73 -3.96
C MET A 232 -3.19 -18.08 -3.03
N ALA A 233 -2.40 -18.92 -2.36
CA ALA A 233 -1.43 -18.51 -1.36
C ALA A 233 -0.04 -19.10 -1.63
N ALA A 234 0.99 -18.45 -1.10
CA ALA A 234 2.35 -18.92 -1.02
C ALA A 234 3.00 -18.46 0.30
N LYS A 235 4.14 -19.06 0.65
CA LYS A 235 4.95 -18.67 1.81
C LYS A 235 6.19 -17.91 1.34
N LEU A 236 6.47 -16.77 1.94
CA LEU A 236 7.78 -16.13 1.91
C LEU A 236 8.56 -16.62 3.14
N GLU A 237 9.74 -17.18 2.93
CA GLU A 237 10.71 -17.51 3.98
C GLU A 237 11.90 -16.55 3.86
N ALA A 238 12.13 -15.75 4.89
CA ALA A 238 13.28 -14.87 4.99
C ALA A 238 14.36 -15.55 5.84
N HIS A 239 15.41 -16.06 5.20
CA HIS A 239 16.50 -16.78 5.87
C HIS A 239 17.75 -15.92 6.07
N ALA A 240 18.66 -16.34 6.94
CA ALA A 240 19.90 -15.63 7.24
C ALA A 240 21.05 -15.96 6.27
#